data_AF-A0A2N3I0H2-F1
#
_entry.id   AF-A0A2N3I0H2-F1
#
_cell.length_a   1.000
_cell.length_b   1.000
_cell.length_c   1.000
_cell.angle_alpha   90.00
_cell.angle_beta   90.00
_cell.angle_gamma   90.00
#
_symmetry.space_group_name_H-M   'P 1'
#
loop_
_entity.id
_entity.type
_entity.pdbx_description
1 polymer ?
#
loop_
_entity_poly.entity_id
_entity_poly.type
_entity_poly.pdbx_seq_one_letter_code
_entity_poly.pdbx_strand_id
1 'polypeptide(L)'
;MASKYIGALVDEYDNFFKEAVKKDAKGKALANQKELDEIKQERLDALKAKVSDLEIWEGVEIRKSSYRTKFVNGALMSSPIIMGEYLIYKLGKWVYERMAYGDKKEEEIPLSPFPIANPVVTHFHPVAFVEQMRRMSVDRAPWVEIAINEWNLYKGVRQTESPLKEQIYKYFDSSSYPSGTNKTNWCAAFVNWCFEETKEYKGTNPIANVAAYDWLPPSSAKELRDDVDGWKEGIKLDSVDEAFVGAIIVFSHSHVAFVVGQTEDKKSLIYLGGNQSDGAPNDGKGKRTICTNPKLKTGFNSSFWLIKPKNYKVVGKTHLPIISSEGAELSYEDTHS
;
A
#
# COMPACT_ATOMS: atom_id res chain seq x y z
N MET A 1 12.90 33.58 -0.53
CA MET A 1 13.60 32.33 -0.16
C MET A 1 13.24 31.14 -1.07
N ALA A 2 12.14 31.15 -1.82
CA ALA A 2 11.76 30.06 -2.75
C ALA A 2 12.68 29.95 -3.99
N SER A 3 13.13 31.09 -4.55
CA SER A 3 14.01 31.14 -5.75
C SER A 3 15.33 30.35 -5.63
N LYS A 4 15.92 30.25 -4.42
CA LYS A 4 17.20 29.54 -4.22
C LYS A 4 17.06 28.01 -4.30
N TYR A 5 15.87 27.47 -4.01
CA TYR A 5 15.61 26.02 -4.05
C TYR A 5 15.22 25.54 -5.46
N ILE A 6 14.63 26.40 -6.28
CA ILE A 6 14.28 26.09 -7.67
C ILE A 6 15.54 26.05 -8.55
N GLY A 7 16.48 27.00 -8.38
CA GLY A 7 17.76 26.98 -9.10
C GLY A 7 18.55 25.69 -8.86
N ALA A 8 18.61 25.22 -7.60
CA ALA A 8 19.30 23.99 -7.24
C ALA A 8 18.68 22.73 -7.89
N LEU A 9 17.35 22.67 -8.01
CA LEU A 9 16.64 21.56 -8.66
C LEU A 9 16.87 21.53 -10.17
N VAL A 10 16.93 22.70 -10.81
CA VAL A 10 17.23 22.81 -12.24
C VAL A 10 18.68 22.40 -12.52
N ASP A 11 19.62 22.81 -11.66
CA ASP A 11 21.03 22.43 -11.78
C ASP A 11 21.27 20.92 -11.53
N GLU A 12 20.53 20.32 -10.59
CA GLU A 12 20.60 18.89 -10.29
C GLU A 12 20.04 18.03 -11.46
N TYR A 13 18.94 18.47 -12.06
CA TYR A 13 18.37 17.85 -13.26
C TYR A 13 19.34 17.95 -14.45
N ASP A 14 19.97 19.10 -14.65
CA ASP A 14 20.89 19.32 -15.77
C ASP A 14 22.19 18.49 -15.61
N ASN A 15 22.65 18.27 -14.37
CA ASN A 15 23.77 17.38 -14.06
C ASN A 15 23.41 15.90 -14.23
N PHE A 16 22.21 15.47 -13.83
CA PHE A 16 21.74 14.10 -14.03
C PHE A 16 21.73 13.72 -15.53
N PHE A 17 21.27 14.63 -16.39
CA PHE A 17 21.27 14.39 -17.84
C PHE A 17 22.68 14.36 -18.44
N LYS A 18 23.59 15.24 -18.00
CA LYS A 18 25.00 15.22 -18.44
C LYS A 18 25.68 13.90 -18.07
N GLU A 19 25.37 13.33 -16.91
CA GLU A 19 25.88 12.02 -16.48
C GLU A 19 25.22 10.84 -17.22
N ALA A 20 23.94 10.95 -17.57
CA ALA A 20 23.24 9.94 -18.38
C ALA A 20 23.80 9.84 -19.81
N VAL A 21 24.09 10.98 -20.45
CA VAL A 21 24.71 11.03 -21.80
C VAL A 21 26.12 10.44 -21.81
N LYS A 22 26.90 10.58 -20.73
CA LYS A 22 28.23 9.95 -20.62
C LYS A 22 28.16 8.42 -20.52
N LYS A 23 27.07 7.84 -20.00
CA LYS A 23 26.92 6.38 -19.86
C LYS A 23 26.58 5.67 -21.18
N ASP A 24 26.03 6.39 -22.16
CA ASP A 24 25.82 5.89 -23.53
C ASP A 24 27.11 5.91 -24.39
N ALA A 25 28.19 6.53 -23.90
CA ALA A 25 29.48 6.58 -24.57
C ALA A 25 30.29 5.26 -24.51
N LYS A 26 29.61 4.10 -24.50
CA LYS A 26 30.20 2.80 -24.88
C LYS A 26 30.10 2.55 -26.39
N GLY A 27 30.32 3.60 -27.19
CA GLY A 27 30.77 3.47 -28.58
C GLY A 27 29.69 3.33 -29.66
N LYS A 28 28.46 3.83 -29.47
CA LYS A 28 27.53 4.01 -30.60
C LYS A 28 27.06 5.46 -30.65
N ALA A 29 27.62 6.22 -31.61
CA ALA A 29 27.18 7.58 -31.89
C ALA A 29 25.68 7.55 -32.21
N LEU A 30 24.87 8.22 -31.40
CA LEU A 30 23.43 8.36 -31.67
C LEU A 30 23.27 9.26 -32.88
N ALA A 31 22.57 8.74 -33.90
CA ALA A 31 22.56 9.28 -35.25
C ALA A 31 22.00 10.71 -35.37
N ASN A 32 21.34 11.26 -34.35
CA ASN A 32 20.79 12.62 -34.39
C ASN A 32 20.93 13.33 -33.03
N GLN A 33 22.16 13.75 -32.69
CA GLN A 33 22.44 14.60 -31.52
C GLN A 33 21.53 15.85 -31.49
N LYS A 34 21.23 16.40 -32.67
CA LYS A 34 20.40 17.59 -32.85
C LYS A 34 18.93 17.37 -32.43
N GLU A 35 18.39 16.18 -32.71
CA GLU A 35 17.01 15.81 -32.36
C GLU A 35 16.86 15.57 -30.85
N LEU A 36 17.91 15.04 -30.22
CA LEU A 36 17.99 14.94 -28.76
C LEU A 36 18.11 16.29 -28.08
N ASP A 37 18.89 17.22 -28.64
CA ASP A 37 19.05 18.58 -28.11
C ASP A 37 17.74 19.37 -28.26
N GLU A 38 17.00 19.17 -29.35
CA GLU A 38 15.67 19.75 -29.58
C GLU A 38 14.62 19.19 -28.60
N ILE A 39 14.58 17.87 -28.38
CA ILE A 39 13.69 17.23 -27.38
C ILE A 39 14.07 17.68 -25.95
N LYS A 40 15.37 17.86 -25.67
CA LYS A 40 15.84 18.39 -24.40
C LYS A 40 15.31 19.81 -24.20
N GLN A 41 15.45 20.66 -25.20
CA GLN A 41 15.02 22.05 -25.14
C GLN A 41 13.49 22.15 -24.96
N GLU A 42 12.73 21.37 -25.73
CA GLU A 42 11.27 21.28 -25.63
C GLU A 42 10.81 20.88 -24.21
N ARG A 43 11.44 19.84 -23.63
CA ARG A 43 11.08 19.38 -22.27
C ARG A 43 11.50 20.35 -21.19
N LEU A 44 12.59 21.08 -21.38
CA LEU A 44 13.10 22.07 -20.44
C LEU A 44 12.24 23.34 -20.47
N ASP A 45 11.74 23.72 -21.64
CA ASP A 45 10.80 24.82 -21.81
C ASP A 45 9.40 24.44 -21.28
N ALA A 46 8.95 23.19 -21.49
CA ALA A 46 7.73 22.68 -20.87
C ALA A 46 7.82 22.62 -19.33
N LEU A 47 9.00 22.31 -18.79
CA LEU A 47 9.25 22.33 -17.35
C LEU A 47 9.27 23.77 -16.82
N LYS A 48 9.94 24.70 -17.51
CA LYS A 48 9.97 26.13 -17.15
C LYS A 48 8.57 26.76 -17.22
N ALA A 49 7.75 26.43 -18.21
CA ALA A 49 6.37 26.88 -18.29
C ALA A 49 5.54 26.36 -17.11
N LYS A 50 5.68 25.08 -16.75
CA LYS A 50 5.01 24.49 -15.57
C LYS A 50 5.50 25.08 -14.25
N VAL A 51 6.78 25.43 -14.15
CA VAL A 51 7.35 26.10 -12.97
C VAL A 51 6.89 27.56 -12.91
N SER A 52 6.76 28.25 -14.04
CA SER A 52 6.20 29.60 -14.13
C SER A 52 4.70 29.63 -13.78
N ASP A 53 3.93 28.60 -14.16
CA ASP A 53 2.54 28.42 -13.71
C ASP A 53 2.45 28.12 -12.20
N LEU A 54 3.50 27.55 -11.60
CA LEU A 54 3.65 27.42 -10.14
C LEU A 54 4.10 28.73 -9.47
N GLU A 55 4.63 29.69 -10.22
CA GLU A 55 5.01 31.04 -9.78
C GLU A 55 3.82 32.03 -9.74
N ILE A 56 2.58 31.57 -9.93
CA ILE A 56 1.34 32.33 -9.62
C ILE A 56 1.22 32.71 -8.11
N TRP A 57 2.29 32.53 -7.34
CA TRP A 57 2.47 33.07 -6.00
C TRP A 57 3.32 34.35 -5.93
N GLU A 58 3.89 34.86 -7.03
CA GLU A 58 4.65 36.12 -7.02
C GLU A 58 3.79 37.40 -6.96
N GLY A 59 2.46 37.27 -6.98
CA GLY A 59 1.52 38.37 -6.75
C GLY A 59 0.85 38.39 -5.37
N VAL A 60 1.11 37.41 -4.50
CA VAL A 60 0.51 37.37 -3.16
C VAL A 60 1.40 38.12 -2.19
N GLU A 61 0.99 39.33 -1.80
CA GLU A 61 1.59 40.00 -0.65
C GLU A 61 1.40 39.13 0.60
N ILE A 62 2.48 38.52 1.07
CA ILE A 62 2.53 37.87 2.39
C ILE A 62 2.42 38.99 3.42
N ARG A 63 1.21 39.20 3.97
CA ARG A 63 1.07 39.93 5.23
C ARG A 63 1.78 39.13 6.32
N LYS A 64 2.80 39.74 6.93
CA LYS A 64 3.47 39.23 8.13
C LYS A 64 2.48 39.12 9.30
N SER A 65 2.03 37.91 9.61
CA SER A 65 1.61 37.52 10.98
C SER A 65 1.69 35.99 11.08
N SER A 66 2.75 35.42 11.64
CA SER A 66 2.97 35.18 13.08
C SER A 66 2.04 34.12 13.70
N TYR A 67 2.09 32.88 13.23
CA TYR A 67 1.76 31.74 14.09
C TYR A 67 2.84 30.66 14.00
N ARG A 68 3.77 30.77 14.96
CA ARG A 68 4.66 29.69 15.37
C ARG A 68 3.80 28.67 16.11
N THR A 69 3.65 27.48 15.54
CA THR A 69 3.54 26.26 16.35
C THR A 69 4.79 26.18 17.23
N LYS A 70 4.61 26.15 18.55
CA LYS A 70 5.68 25.86 19.52
C LYS A 70 5.23 24.74 20.44
N PHE A 71 6.04 23.69 20.48
CA PHE A 71 6.06 22.69 21.54
C PHE A 71 6.73 23.28 22.77
N VAL A 72 6.06 23.29 23.93
CA VAL A 72 6.72 23.44 25.24
C VAL A 72 5.92 22.68 26.32
N ASN A 73 6.62 21.83 27.09
CA ASN A 73 6.14 21.00 28.22
C ASN A 73 5.06 19.94 27.89
N GLY A 74 5.35 19.07 26.93
CA GLY A 74 4.76 17.73 26.87
C GLY A 74 3.31 17.63 26.36
N ALA A 75 2.68 18.73 25.95
CA ALA A 75 1.35 18.69 25.33
C ALA A 75 1.38 19.34 23.94
N LEU A 76 1.07 18.54 22.92
CA LEU A 76 0.42 19.04 21.72
C LEU A 76 -1.01 19.39 22.16
N MET A 77 -1.35 20.68 22.19
CA MET A 77 -2.75 21.10 22.17
C MET A 77 -3.35 20.61 20.86
N SER A 78 -3.81 19.38 20.98
CA SER A 78 -4.63 18.61 20.07
C SER A 78 -6.05 19.11 20.29
N SER A 79 -6.79 19.27 19.19
CA SER A 79 -8.26 19.32 19.23
C SER A 79 -8.78 18.19 20.15
N PRO A 80 -9.95 18.26 20.85
CA PRO A 80 -11.23 18.63 20.22
C PRO A 80 -12.44 19.07 21.12
N ILE A 81 -13.43 19.70 20.46
CA ILE A 81 -14.90 19.55 20.59
C ILE A 81 -15.60 19.87 21.96
N ILE A 82 -16.77 20.53 21.82
CA ILE A 82 -17.96 20.65 22.72
C ILE A 82 -18.02 21.91 23.63
N MET A 83 -19.14 22.62 23.50
CA MET A 83 -19.65 23.73 24.33
C MET A 83 -19.18 25.16 23.99
N GLY A 84 -19.74 25.69 22.90
CA GLY A 84 -20.61 26.89 22.94
C GLY A 84 -20.04 28.26 23.34
N GLU A 85 -18.84 28.38 23.88
CA GLU A 85 -18.29 29.65 24.35
C GLU A 85 -16.83 29.81 23.88
N TYR A 86 -16.52 30.97 23.30
CA TYR A 86 -15.14 31.35 22.96
C TYR A 86 -14.75 32.62 23.70
N LEU A 87 -13.48 32.66 24.07
CA LEU A 87 -12.90 33.73 24.87
C LEU A 87 -12.63 34.95 23.99
N ILE A 88 -13.23 36.11 24.32
CA ILE A 88 -13.06 37.36 23.57
C ILE A 88 -12.61 38.48 24.51
N TYR A 89 -11.70 39.33 24.04
CA TYR A 89 -11.20 40.47 24.80
C TYR A 89 -11.97 41.75 24.43
N LYS A 90 -12.73 42.32 25.37
CA LYS A 90 -13.52 43.55 25.18
C LYS A 90 -13.30 44.47 26.38
N LEU A 91 -13.18 45.78 26.12
CA LEU A 91 -13.04 46.84 27.15
C LEU A 91 -11.98 46.55 28.24
N GLY A 92 -10.85 45.95 27.85
CA GLY A 92 -9.70 45.75 28.74
C GLY A 92 -9.78 44.53 29.68
N LYS A 93 -10.71 43.59 29.47
CA LYS A 93 -10.79 42.32 30.20
C LYS A 93 -11.17 41.15 29.28
N TRP A 94 -10.76 39.94 29.66
CA TRP A 94 -11.15 38.70 28.99
C TRP A 94 -12.53 38.26 29.46
N VAL A 95 -13.45 38.01 28.52
CA VAL A 95 -14.83 37.63 28.79
C VAL A 95 -15.21 36.44 27.89
N TYR A 96 -15.91 35.46 28.45
CA TYR A 96 -16.49 34.35 27.69
C TYR A 96 -17.84 34.78 27.12
N GLU A 97 -18.07 34.56 25.82
CA GLU A 97 -19.33 34.90 25.14
C GLU A 97 -19.89 33.66 24.42
N ARG A 98 -21.19 33.39 24.59
CA ARG A 98 -21.90 32.23 24.03
C ARG A 98 -22.60 32.62 22.72
N MET A 99 -22.52 31.79 21.68
CA MET A 99 -23.35 31.99 20.48
C MET A 99 -24.83 31.79 20.83
N ALA A 100 -25.64 32.82 20.62
CA ALA A 100 -27.09 32.70 20.71
C ALA A 100 -27.60 31.85 19.54
N TYR A 101 -27.80 30.55 19.76
CA TYR A 101 -28.57 29.71 18.84
C TYR A 101 -30.05 29.96 19.11
N GLY A 102 -30.62 30.94 18.41
CA GLY A 102 -32.06 31.13 18.30
C GLY A 102 -32.55 30.59 16.97
N ASP A 103 -33.34 29.52 17.04
CA ASP A 103 -34.35 29.07 16.06
C ASP A 103 -34.09 29.36 14.58
N LYS A 104 -33.36 28.49 13.88
CA LYS A 104 -33.61 28.21 12.46
C LYS A 104 -33.44 26.71 12.18
N LYS A 105 -34.47 26.13 11.57
CA LYS A 105 -34.52 24.75 11.08
C LYS A 105 -33.37 24.50 10.11
N GLU A 106 -32.88 23.26 10.06
CA GLU A 106 -32.02 22.75 8.99
C GLU A 106 -32.66 23.10 7.64
N GLU A 107 -32.11 24.10 6.96
CA GLU A 107 -32.37 24.34 5.55
C GLU A 107 -31.30 23.59 4.76
N GLU A 108 -31.74 22.58 4.00
CA GLU A 108 -30.90 21.92 3.01
C GLU A 108 -30.37 22.97 2.03
N ILE A 109 -29.05 23.12 1.98
CA ILE A 109 -28.39 23.97 0.99
C ILE A 109 -28.62 23.31 -0.37
N PRO A 110 -29.35 23.94 -1.31
CA PRO A 110 -29.53 23.35 -2.62
C PRO A 110 -28.17 23.28 -3.31
N LEU A 111 -27.79 22.07 -3.74
CA LEU A 111 -26.60 21.85 -4.57
C LEU A 111 -26.76 22.71 -5.84
N SER A 112 -26.00 23.80 -5.90
CA SER A 112 -25.80 24.54 -7.15
C SER A 112 -25.32 23.56 -8.22
N PRO A 113 -26.02 23.38 -9.34
CA PRO A 113 -25.52 22.54 -10.41
C PRO A 113 -24.21 23.14 -10.90
N PHE A 114 -23.15 22.33 -10.85
CA PHE A 114 -21.83 22.74 -11.30
C PHE A 114 -21.85 23.00 -12.81
N PRO A 115 -21.15 24.04 -13.30
CA PRO A 115 -21.10 24.34 -14.72
C PRO A 115 -20.23 23.29 -15.44
N ILE A 116 -20.85 22.20 -15.92
CA ILE A 116 -20.21 21.07 -16.62
C ILE A 116 -19.73 21.47 -18.04
N ALA A 117 -20.11 22.64 -18.54
CA ALA A 117 -19.93 23.02 -19.95
C ALA A 117 -18.76 24.00 -20.23
N ASN A 118 -17.80 24.19 -19.31
CA ASN A 118 -16.64 25.06 -19.58
C ASN A 118 -15.35 24.23 -19.78
N PRO A 119 -14.81 24.14 -21.01
CA PRO A 119 -13.74 23.17 -21.35
C PRO A 119 -12.34 23.53 -20.84
N VAL A 120 -12.15 24.63 -20.11
CA VAL A 120 -10.80 25.17 -19.79
C VAL A 120 -10.49 25.14 -18.28
N VAL A 121 -11.38 24.59 -17.45
CA VAL A 121 -11.23 24.68 -16.00
C VAL A 121 -11.07 23.30 -15.37
N THR A 122 -9.82 22.84 -15.21
CA THR A 122 -9.48 21.72 -14.32
C THR A 122 -9.10 22.30 -12.96
N HIS A 123 -9.91 22.01 -11.94
CA HIS A 123 -9.61 22.39 -10.56
C HIS A 123 -9.03 21.19 -9.81
N PHE A 124 -7.75 21.27 -9.44
CA PHE A 124 -7.13 20.36 -8.48
C PHE A 124 -7.34 20.90 -7.07
N HIS A 125 -8.15 20.23 -6.26
CA HIS A 125 -8.15 20.42 -4.82
C HIS A 125 -7.11 19.48 -4.20
N PRO A 126 -6.03 19.97 -3.54
CA PRO A 126 -5.00 19.10 -2.95
C PRO A 126 -5.56 18.14 -1.89
N VAL A 127 -6.59 18.56 -1.15
CA VAL A 127 -7.24 17.71 -0.13
C VAL A 127 -8.17 16.69 -0.77
N ALA A 128 -8.91 17.06 -1.82
CA ALA A 128 -9.76 16.13 -2.55
C ALA A 128 -8.94 15.13 -3.36
N PHE A 129 -7.79 15.52 -3.93
CA PHE A 129 -6.90 14.62 -4.67
C PHE A 129 -6.24 13.59 -3.75
N VAL A 130 -5.79 13.99 -2.55
CA VAL A 130 -5.24 13.05 -1.56
C VAL A 130 -6.34 12.16 -0.97
N GLU A 131 -7.52 12.69 -0.64
CA GLU A 131 -8.68 11.87 -0.23
C GLU A 131 -9.17 10.97 -1.36
N GLN A 132 -9.09 11.39 -2.61
CA GLN A 132 -9.51 10.60 -3.78
C GLN A 132 -8.48 9.55 -4.17
N MET A 133 -7.18 9.81 -4.02
CA MET A 133 -6.10 8.81 -4.14
C MET A 133 -6.15 7.80 -2.98
N ARG A 134 -6.44 8.28 -1.77
CA ARG A 134 -6.69 7.45 -0.58
C ARG A 134 -8.02 6.71 -0.67
N ARG A 135 -8.97 7.16 -1.51
CA ARG A 135 -10.22 6.48 -1.89
C ARG A 135 -10.05 5.51 -3.07
N MET A 136 -9.06 5.72 -3.94
CA MET A 136 -8.68 4.82 -5.03
C MET A 136 -7.79 3.64 -4.56
N SER A 137 -7.19 3.75 -3.37
CA SER A 137 -6.56 2.64 -2.65
C SER A 137 -7.54 1.83 -1.76
N VAL A 138 -8.83 2.17 -1.72
CA VAL A 138 -9.81 1.64 -0.73
C VAL A 138 -10.31 0.23 -1.02
N ASP A 139 -10.13 -0.29 -2.23
CA ASP A 139 -10.67 -1.60 -2.58
C ASP A 139 -9.73 -2.77 -2.19
N ARG A 140 -8.70 -2.51 -1.37
CA ARG A 140 -7.70 -3.51 -0.96
C ARG A 140 -7.45 -3.45 0.54
N ALA A 141 -7.21 -4.60 1.15
CA ALA A 141 -6.89 -4.64 2.57
C ALA A 141 -5.50 -4.02 2.87
N PRO A 142 -5.33 -3.30 4.00
CA PRO A 142 -4.08 -2.59 4.30
C PRO A 142 -2.83 -3.47 4.35
N TRP A 143 -2.94 -4.71 4.83
CA TRP A 143 -1.81 -5.65 4.91
C TRP A 143 -1.33 -6.11 3.52
N VAL A 144 -2.18 -6.06 2.50
CA VAL A 144 -1.76 -6.40 1.13
C VAL A 144 -0.93 -5.28 0.50
N GLU A 145 -1.12 -4.02 0.90
CA GLU A 145 -0.23 -2.95 0.46
C GLU A 145 1.22 -3.21 0.93
N ILE A 146 1.38 -3.69 2.16
CA ILE A 146 2.68 -4.12 2.69
C ILE A 146 3.27 -5.25 1.85
N ALA A 147 2.48 -6.29 1.57
CA ALA A 147 2.91 -7.43 0.76
C ALA A 147 3.33 -7.03 -0.67
N ILE A 148 2.57 -6.12 -1.32
CA ILE A 148 2.89 -5.60 -2.66
C ILE A 148 4.18 -4.78 -2.64
N ASN A 149 4.39 -3.97 -1.61
CA ASN A 149 5.64 -3.21 -1.46
C ASN A 149 6.83 -4.17 -1.30
N GLU A 150 6.68 -5.20 -0.47
CA GLU A 150 7.71 -6.21 -0.25
C GLU A 150 8.04 -6.97 -1.54
N TRP A 151 7.01 -7.37 -2.28
CA TRP A 151 7.18 -7.97 -3.60
C TRP A 151 7.92 -7.05 -4.58
N ASN A 152 7.57 -5.77 -4.66
CA ASN A 152 8.24 -4.82 -5.54
C ASN A 152 9.74 -4.65 -5.21
N LEU A 153 10.10 -4.76 -3.93
CA LEU A 153 11.49 -4.65 -3.47
C LEU A 153 12.32 -5.91 -3.73
N TYR A 154 11.71 -7.10 -3.57
CA TYR A 154 12.44 -8.37 -3.54
C TYR A 154 12.11 -9.35 -4.68
N LYS A 155 11.21 -9.00 -5.61
CA LYS A 155 10.87 -9.85 -6.75
C LYS A 155 12.13 -10.30 -7.50
N GLY A 156 12.21 -11.59 -7.78
CA GLY A 156 13.35 -12.22 -8.45
C GLY A 156 14.58 -12.46 -7.57
N VAL A 157 14.61 -11.97 -6.33
CA VAL A 157 15.67 -12.25 -5.35
C VAL A 157 15.36 -13.55 -4.61
N ARG A 158 16.36 -14.42 -4.44
CA ARG A 158 16.16 -15.72 -3.77
C ARG A 158 16.31 -15.63 -2.26
N GLN A 159 15.65 -16.52 -1.52
CA GLN A 159 15.77 -16.60 -0.05
C GLN A 159 17.21 -16.79 0.43
N THR A 160 18.11 -17.28 -0.44
CA THR A 160 19.53 -17.49 -0.16
C THR A 160 20.39 -16.26 -0.43
N GLU A 161 19.82 -15.22 -1.04
CA GLU A 161 20.52 -14.04 -1.55
C GLU A 161 20.07 -12.78 -0.81
N SER A 162 21.01 -11.87 -0.58
CA SER A 162 20.70 -10.55 -0.04
C SER A 162 20.06 -9.66 -1.12
N PRO A 163 19.10 -8.79 -0.77
CA PRO A 163 18.70 -8.44 0.61
C PRO A 163 17.54 -9.28 1.18
N LEU A 164 16.95 -10.20 0.41
CA LEU A 164 15.78 -10.98 0.87
C LEU A 164 16.16 -11.92 2.02
N LYS A 165 17.34 -12.53 1.96
CA LYS A 165 17.85 -13.43 3.00
C LYS A 165 17.75 -12.81 4.39
N GLU A 166 18.25 -11.59 4.57
CA GLU A 166 18.24 -10.87 5.85
C GLU A 166 16.83 -10.42 6.23
N GLN A 167 16.03 -10.04 5.23
CA GLN A 167 14.65 -9.62 5.45
C GLN A 167 13.78 -10.76 6.00
N ILE A 168 14.02 -12.01 5.60
CA ILE A 168 13.29 -13.17 6.13
C ILE A 168 13.44 -13.32 7.64
N TYR A 169 14.60 -12.97 8.22
CA TYR A 169 14.77 -12.98 9.68
C TYR A 169 13.81 -12.00 10.36
N LYS A 170 13.58 -10.83 9.76
CA LYS A 170 12.62 -9.84 10.30
C LYS A 170 11.18 -10.32 10.26
N TYR A 171 10.81 -11.12 9.26
CA TYR A 171 9.48 -11.74 9.24
C TYR A 171 9.27 -12.62 10.49
N PHE A 172 10.31 -13.35 10.91
CA PHE A 172 10.28 -14.19 12.10
C PHE A 172 10.37 -13.39 13.41
N ASP A 173 11.10 -12.28 13.47
CA ASP A 173 11.26 -11.46 14.69
C ASP A 173 9.91 -11.03 15.30
N SER A 174 8.90 -10.83 14.45
CA SER A 174 7.53 -10.43 14.84
C SER A 174 6.57 -11.60 15.07
N SER A 175 7.07 -12.84 14.97
CA SER A 175 6.27 -14.06 14.99
C SER A 175 6.41 -14.85 16.29
N SER A 176 5.63 -15.92 16.42
CA SER A 176 5.72 -16.91 17.49
C SER A 176 6.99 -17.78 17.43
N TYR A 177 7.80 -17.68 16.37
CA TYR A 177 9.06 -18.41 16.19
C TYR A 177 10.21 -17.50 15.74
N PRO A 178 10.71 -16.60 16.62
CA PRO A 178 11.76 -15.63 16.27
C PRO A 178 13.12 -16.25 15.92
N SER A 179 13.35 -17.52 16.26
CA SER A 179 14.55 -18.26 15.83
C SER A 179 14.48 -18.79 14.39
N GLY A 180 13.40 -18.50 13.65
CA GLY A 180 13.27 -18.85 12.24
C GLY A 180 14.36 -18.20 11.38
N THR A 181 14.68 -18.85 10.26
CA THR A 181 15.74 -18.42 9.37
C THR A 181 15.27 -18.42 7.92
N ASN A 182 16.10 -17.93 7.01
CA ASN A 182 15.88 -18.05 5.57
C ASN A 182 15.90 -19.50 5.04
N LYS A 183 16.09 -20.52 5.89
CA LYS A 183 15.93 -21.95 5.55
C LYS A 183 14.65 -22.57 6.12
N THR A 184 13.98 -21.88 7.05
CA THR A 184 12.70 -22.30 7.61
C THR A 184 11.59 -21.89 6.64
N ASN A 185 10.51 -22.68 6.54
CA ASN A 185 9.35 -22.24 5.75
C ASN A 185 8.79 -20.93 6.33
N TRP A 186 8.76 -19.88 5.52
CA TRP A 186 8.51 -18.51 5.97
C TRP A 186 7.24 -17.88 5.37
N CYS A 187 6.38 -18.67 4.72
CA CYS A 187 5.12 -18.19 4.14
C CYS A 187 4.18 -17.57 5.20
N ALA A 188 3.95 -18.27 6.30
CA ALA A 188 3.09 -17.78 7.38
C ALA A 188 3.74 -16.63 8.16
N ALA A 189 5.06 -16.68 8.39
CA ALA A 189 5.80 -15.58 9.00
C ALA A 189 5.71 -14.29 8.16
N PHE A 190 5.80 -14.40 6.83
CA PHE A 190 5.58 -13.28 5.91
C PHE A 190 4.17 -12.69 6.01
N VAL A 191 3.14 -13.55 6.04
CA VAL A 191 1.75 -13.11 6.21
C VAL A 191 1.57 -12.40 7.55
N ASN A 192 2.10 -12.97 8.65
CA ASN A 192 2.08 -12.34 9.97
C ASN A 192 2.75 -10.97 9.96
N TRP A 193 3.96 -10.89 9.40
CA TRP A 193 4.72 -9.65 9.33
C TRP A 193 3.95 -8.55 8.58
N CYS A 194 3.29 -8.89 7.46
CA CYS A 194 2.45 -7.93 6.73
C CYS A 194 1.31 -7.36 7.60
N PHE A 195 0.75 -8.14 8.52
CA PHE A 195 -0.23 -7.66 9.50
C PHE A 195 0.42 -6.79 10.59
N GLU A 196 1.59 -7.19 11.09
CA GLU A 196 2.34 -6.49 12.14
C GLU A 196 2.81 -5.09 11.73
N GLU A 197 3.04 -4.87 10.43
CA GLU A 197 3.38 -3.56 9.84
C GLU A 197 2.17 -2.63 9.70
N THR A 198 0.94 -3.13 9.87
CA THR A 198 -0.26 -2.29 9.88
C THR A 198 -0.49 -1.67 11.26
N LYS A 199 -1.24 -0.56 11.31
CA LYS A 199 -1.64 0.05 12.60
C LYS A 199 -2.86 -0.63 13.22
N GLU A 200 -3.85 -0.97 12.40
CA GLU A 200 -5.17 -1.43 12.85
C GLU A 200 -5.29 -2.96 12.98
N TYR A 201 -4.44 -3.70 12.25
CA TYR A 201 -4.47 -5.16 12.21
C TYR A 201 -3.17 -5.76 12.77
N LYS A 202 -2.40 -4.98 13.53
CA LYS A 202 -1.28 -5.49 14.31
C LYS A 202 -1.78 -6.46 15.39
N GLY A 203 -1.08 -7.56 15.61
CA GLY A 203 -1.47 -8.58 16.57
C GLY A 203 -2.71 -9.38 16.14
N THR A 204 -3.02 -9.43 14.84
CA THR A 204 -4.21 -10.12 14.32
C THR A 204 -4.24 -11.60 14.67
N ASN A 205 -3.09 -12.27 14.65
CA ASN A 205 -2.95 -13.67 15.04
C ASN A 205 -1.74 -13.83 15.98
N PRO A 206 -1.88 -13.55 17.29
CA PRO A 206 -0.74 -13.36 18.18
C PRO A 206 -0.15 -14.66 18.74
N ILE A 207 -0.84 -15.80 18.61
CA ILE A 207 -0.47 -17.06 19.28
C ILE A 207 0.19 -18.03 18.30
N ALA A 208 -0.45 -18.29 17.16
CA ALA A 208 -0.03 -19.33 16.23
C ALA A 208 0.00 -18.73 14.82
N ASN A 209 1.17 -18.27 14.38
CA ASN A 209 1.28 -17.42 13.17
C ASN A 209 2.43 -17.81 12.23
N VAL A 210 3.08 -18.95 12.50
CA VAL A 210 4.20 -19.47 11.72
C VAL A 210 3.88 -20.76 10.97
N ALA A 211 2.73 -21.39 11.22
CA ALA A 211 2.23 -22.47 10.37
C ALA A 211 1.08 -21.98 9.49
N ALA A 212 1.00 -22.49 8.26
CA ALA A 212 -0.04 -22.10 7.31
C ALA A 212 -1.45 -22.42 7.82
N TYR A 213 -1.67 -23.60 8.41
CA TYR A 213 -2.97 -24.00 8.93
C TYR A 213 -3.41 -23.22 10.17
N ASP A 214 -2.48 -22.57 10.88
CA ASP A 214 -2.90 -21.69 11.99
C ASP A 214 -3.66 -20.46 11.50
N TRP A 215 -3.65 -20.15 10.20
CA TRP A 215 -4.46 -19.10 9.60
C TRP A 215 -5.89 -19.56 9.25
N LEU A 216 -6.24 -20.83 9.49
CA LEU A 216 -7.62 -21.33 9.42
C LEU A 216 -8.34 -21.15 10.75
N PRO A 217 -9.69 -21.10 10.76
CA PRO A 217 -10.44 -21.21 12.00
C PRO A 217 -10.10 -22.51 12.77
N PRO A 218 -10.13 -22.53 14.11
CA PRO A 218 -9.64 -23.66 14.92
C PRO A 218 -10.20 -25.03 14.54
N SER A 219 -11.50 -25.13 14.24
CA SER A 219 -12.10 -26.41 13.83
C SER A 219 -11.51 -26.92 12.51
N SER A 220 -11.44 -26.04 11.51
CA SER A 220 -10.89 -26.38 10.18
C SER A 220 -9.40 -26.66 10.23
N ALA A 221 -8.65 -25.96 11.08
CA ALA A 221 -7.22 -26.19 11.29
C ALA A 221 -6.98 -27.62 11.84
N LYS A 222 -7.76 -28.01 12.86
CA LYS A 222 -7.67 -29.32 13.51
C LYS A 222 -8.10 -30.49 12.64
N GLU A 223 -8.97 -30.26 11.65
CA GLU A 223 -9.28 -31.29 10.65
C GLU A 223 -8.08 -31.64 9.75
N LEU A 224 -7.12 -30.73 9.59
CA LEU A 224 -5.94 -30.93 8.74
C LEU A 224 -4.70 -31.33 9.53
N ARG A 225 -4.56 -30.88 10.78
CA ARG A 225 -3.41 -31.18 11.64
C ARG A 225 -3.79 -31.02 13.12
N ASP A 226 -3.42 -31.97 13.98
CA ASP A 226 -3.83 -31.94 15.39
C ASP A 226 -2.98 -31.00 16.27
N ASP A 227 -1.80 -30.60 15.80
CA ASP A 227 -0.81 -29.78 16.52
C ASP A 227 -0.92 -28.28 16.21
N VAL A 228 -2.01 -27.84 15.57
CA VAL A 228 -2.30 -26.42 15.30
C VAL A 228 -3.42 -25.90 16.18
N ASP A 229 -3.31 -24.64 16.54
CA ASP A 229 -4.31 -23.95 17.34
C ASP A 229 -5.41 -23.38 16.44
N GLY A 230 -5.03 -22.91 15.25
CA GLY A 230 -5.91 -22.12 14.38
C GLY A 230 -6.17 -20.72 14.91
N TRP A 231 -6.76 -19.89 14.07
CA TRP A 231 -6.99 -18.48 14.31
C TRP A 231 -8.46 -18.22 14.68
N LYS A 232 -8.72 -18.00 15.97
CA LYS A 232 -10.07 -17.79 16.54
C LYS A 232 -10.83 -16.60 15.93
N GLU A 233 -10.10 -15.56 15.56
CA GLU A 233 -10.69 -14.36 14.94
C GLU A 233 -10.66 -14.43 13.40
N GLY A 234 -10.27 -15.57 12.83
CA GLY A 234 -10.37 -15.87 11.42
C GLY A 234 -11.77 -16.33 11.04
N ILE A 235 -12.33 -15.74 9.99
CA ILE A 235 -13.59 -16.17 9.38
C ILE A 235 -13.30 -16.74 8.01
N LYS A 236 -13.70 -18.00 7.80
CA LYS A 236 -13.68 -18.63 6.49
C LYS A 236 -14.81 -18.04 5.63
N LEU A 237 -14.51 -17.73 4.37
CA LEU A 237 -15.53 -17.31 3.39
C LEU A 237 -16.36 -18.50 2.93
N ASP A 238 -17.63 -18.29 2.65
CA ASP A 238 -18.55 -19.36 2.24
C ASP A 238 -18.49 -19.61 0.73
N SER A 239 -18.18 -18.58 -0.06
CA SER A 239 -18.01 -18.66 -1.51
C SER A 239 -16.66 -18.10 -1.98
N VAL A 240 -16.13 -18.67 -3.07
CA VAL A 240 -14.96 -18.14 -3.77
C VAL A 240 -15.25 -16.78 -4.44
N ASP A 241 -16.51 -16.47 -4.71
CA ASP A 241 -16.94 -15.20 -5.32
C ASP A 241 -16.97 -14.03 -4.31
N GLU A 242 -16.85 -14.34 -3.01
CA GLU A 242 -16.65 -13.35 -1.94
C GLU A 242 -15.17 -12.97 -1.76
N ALA A 243 -14.27 -13.55 -2.55
CA ALA A 243 -12.86 -13.21 -2.53
C ALA A 243 -12.65 -11.71 -2.77
N PHE A 244 -11.71 -11.14 -2.04
CA PHE A 244 -11.32 -9.73 -2.14
C PHE A 244 -9.80 -9.62 -2.10
N VAL A 245 -9.27 -8.48 -2.57
CA VAL A 245 -7.84 -8.20 -2.49
C VAL A 245 -7.47 -8.00 -1.02
N GLY A 246 -6.78 -8.98 -0.42
CA GLY A 246 -6.63 -9.05 1.03
C GLY A 246 -7.01 -10.37 1.65
N ALA A 247 -7.86 -11.17 1.00
CA ALA A 247 -8.26 -12.46 1.54
C ALA A 247 -7.01 -13.33 1.73
N ILE A 248 -6.88 -13.94 2.91
CA ILE A 248 -5.83 -14.91 3.19
C ILE A 248 -6.25 -16.20 2.49
N ILE A 249 -5.38 -16.74 1.64
CA ILE A 249 -5.57 -18.03 1.01
C ILE A 249 -4.70 -19.06 1.72
N VAL A 250 -5.32 -20.10 2.30
CA VAL A 250 -4.62 -21.22 2.94
C VAL A 250 -4.80 -22.46 2.10
N PHE A 251 -3.70 -23.13 1.77
CA PHE A 251 -3.68 -24.30 0.88
C PHE A 251 -3.61 -25.61 1.67
N SER A 252 -4.22 -26.67 1.14
CA SER A 252 -4.22 -28.03 1.71
C SER A 252 -2.84 -28.71 1.74
N HIS A 253 -1.81 -28.07 1.19
CA HIS A 253 -0.42 -28.52 1.24
C HIS A 253 0.41 -27.65 2.21
N SER A 254 -0.22 -27.09 3.25
CA SER A 254 0.44 -26.28 4.29
C SER A 254 1.16 -25.03 3.74
N HIS A 255 0.51 -24.28 2.85
CA HIS A 255 0.98 -22.96 2.37
C HIS A 255 -0.04 -21.86 2.67
N VAL A 256 0.40 -20.60 2.75
CA VAL A 256 -0.48 -19.44 2.98
C VAL A 256 0.04 -18.20 2.25
N ALA A 257 -0.89 -17.40 1.71
CA ALA A 257 -0.60 -16.19 0.94
C ALA A 257 -1.80 -15.21 0.96
N PHE A 258 -1.72 -14.11 0.21
CA PHE A 258 -2.82 -13.16 0.03
C PHE A 258 -3.37 -13.17 -1.39
N VAL A 259 -4.70 -13.15 -1.54
CA VAL A 259 -5.34 -12.91 -2.84
C VAL A 259 -5.08 -11.47 -3.28
N VAL A 260 -4.58 -11.30 -4.50
CA VAL A 260 -4.27 -9.99 -5.11
C VAL A 260 -5.02 -9.72 -6.40
N GLY A 261 -5.62 -10.74 -7.01
CA GLY A 261 -6.41 -10.58 -8.23
C GLY A 261 -6.93 -11.90 -8.79
N GLN A 262 -7.22 -11.91 -10.09
CA GLN A 262 -7.66 -13.09 -10.83
C GLN A 262 -7.12 -13.07 -12.26
N THR A 263 -7.15 -14.22 -12.93
CA THR A 263 -6.80 -14.32 -14.35
C THR A 263 -7.84 -13.64 -15.25
N GLU A 264 -7.46 -13.31 -16.48
CA GLU A 264 -8.35 -12.68 -17.47
C GLU A 264 -9.59 -13.53 -17.77
N ASP A 265 -9.43 -14.85 -17.84
CA ASP A 265 -10.53 -15.81 -18.00
C ASP A 265 -11.36 -16.03 -16.73
N LYS A 266 -10.98 -15.39 -15.61
CA LYS A 266 -11.60 -15.45 -14.28
C LYS A 266 -11.67 -16.84 -13.66
N LYS A 267 -10.98 -17.84 -14.21
CA LYS A 267 -10.99 -19.22 -13.70
C LYS A 267 -10.09 -19.42 -12.48
N SER A 268 -9.05 -18.60 -12.36
CA SER A 268 -8.08 -18.69 -11.25
C SER A 268 -8.04 -17.41 -10.44
N LEU A 269 -7.86 -17.56 -9.13
CA LEU A 269 -7.37 -16.49 -8.28
C LEU A 269 -5.88 -16.33 -8.51
N ILE A 270 -5.38 -15.11 -8.38
CA ILE A 270 -3.95 -14.83 -8.31
C ILE A 270 -3.63 -14.43 -6.87
N TYR A 271 -2.63 -15.08 -6.29
CA TYR A 271 -2.17 -14.84 -4.94
C TYR A 271 -0.72 -14.40 -4.90
N LEU A 272 -0.37 -13.62 -3.89
CA LEU A 272 0.95 -13.09 -3.59
C LEU A 272 1.37 -13.60 -2.21
N GLY A 273 2.53 -14.24 -2.14
CA GLY A 273 3.06 -14.73 -0.88
C GLY A 273 4.57 -14.91 -0.92
N GLY A 274 5.11 -15.22 0.26
CA GLY A 274 6.50 -15.57 0.45
C GLY A 274 6.74 -17.08 0.46
N ASN A 275 7.99 -17.50 0.33
CA ASN A 275 8.41 -18.90 0.31
C ASN A 275 7.79 -19.72 -0.85
N GLN A 276 7.71 -19.13 -2.04
CA GLN A 276 7.12 -19.77 -3.21
C GLN A 276 8.07 -19.80 -4.42
N SER A 277 7.81 -20.75 -5.31
CA SER A 277 8.46 -20.93 -6.61
C SER A 277 7.91 -19.92 -7.64
N ASP A 278 8.79 -19.32 -8.42
CA ASP A 278 8.46 -18.45 -9.56
C ASP A 278 8.73 -19.12 -10.92
N GLY A 279 9.29 -20.33 -10.93
CA GLY A 279 9.57 -21.12 -12.14
C GLY A 279 10.70 -20.58 -13.01
N ALA A 280 11.46 -19.57 -12.56
CA ALA A 280 12.55 -19.02 -13.34
C ALA A 280 13.76 -19.99 -13.42
N PRO A 281 14.71 -19.83 -14.37
CA PRO A 281 15.80 -20.79 -14.61
C PRO A 281 16.70 -21.14 -13.41
N ASN A 282 16.68 -20.34 -12.34
CA ASN A 282 17.44 -20.55 -11.11
C ASN A 282 16.58 -20.99 -9.93
N ASP A 283 15.30 -21.29 -10.14
CA ASP A 283 14.39 -21.81 -9.13
C ASP A 283 14.69 -23.29 -8.82
N GLY A 284 14.18 -23.77 -7.68
CA GLY A 284 14.34 -25.13 -7.22
C GLY A 284 14.32 -25.23 -5.69
N LYS A 285 14.64 -26.43 -5.19
CA LYS A 285 14.64 -26.74 -3.76
C LYS A 285 15.51 -25.74 -2.99
N GLY A 286 14.92 -25.07 -1.99
CA GLY A 286 15.59 -24.07 -1.15
C GLY A 286 15.83 -22.70 -1.78
N LYS A 287 15.23 -22.42 -2.95
CA LYS A 287 15.43 -21.17 -3.72
C LYS A 287 14.14 -20.39 -3.91
N ARG A 288 13.33 -20.31 -2.87
CA ARG A 288 12.04 -19.60 -2.91
C ARG A 288 12.22 -18.09 -2.93
N THR A 289 11.17 -17.39 -3.34
CA THR A 289 11.10 -15.93 -3.43
C THR A 289 9.72 -15.43 -3.00
N ILE A 290 9.48 -14.13 -3.16
CA ILE A 290 8.16 -13.51 -3.09
C ILE A 290 7.69 -13.34 -4.55
N CYS A 291 6.56 -13.94 -4.89
CA CYS A 291 6.04 -13.89 -6.25
C CYS A 291 4.52 -14.09 -6.29
N THR A 292 3.95 -13.91 -7.47
CA THR A 292 2.56 -14.24 -7.76
C THR A 292 2.41 -15.61 -8.43
N ASN A 293 1.39 -16.36 -8.01
CA ASN A 293 1.04 -17.66 -8.58
C ASN A 293 -0.50 -17.76 -8.75
N PRO A 294 -1.01 -18.55 -9.71
CA PRO A 294 -2.43 -18.77 -9.89
C PRO A 294 -2.93 -19.96 -9.06
N LYS A 295 -4.21 -19.93 -8.69
CA LYS A 295 -4.94 -21.08 -8.14
C LYS A 295 -6.31 -21.21 -8.77
N LEU A 296 -6.61 -22.35 -9.39
CA LEU A 296 -7.94 -22.62 -9.96
C LEU A 296 -9.04 -22.54 -8.90
N LYS A 297 -10.09 -21.75 -9.17
CA LYS A 297 -11.23 -21.54 -8.26
C LYS A 297 -12.01 -22.82 -7.95
N THR A 298 -12.00 -23.79 -8.85
CA THR A 298 -12.63 -25.12 -8.66
C THR A 298 -12.05 -25.89 -7.47
N GLY A 299 -10.85 -25.54 -7.03
CA GLY A 299 -10.21 -26.12 -5.86
C GLY A 299 -10.66 -25.54 -4.52
N PHE A 300 -11.60 -24.59 -4.50
CA PHE A 300 -12.08 -23.96 -3.27
C PHE A 300 -12.76 -25.00 -2.36
N ASN A 301 -12.56 -24.89 -1.06
CA ASN A 301 -13.01 -25.83 -0.01
C ASN A 301 -12.44 -27.25 -0.08
N SER A 302 -11.57 -27.57 -1.04
CA SER A 302 -10.90 -28.88 -1.14
C SER A 302 -9.38 -28.76 -1.09
N SER A 303 -8.82 -27.92 -1.97
CA SER A 303 -7.37 -27.69 -2.08
C SER A 303 -6.91 -26.36 -1.50
N PHE A 304 -7.85 -25.44 -1.24
CA PHE A 304 -7.59 -24.20 -0.54
C PHE A 304 -8.86 -23.65 0.13
N TRP A 305 -8.67 -22.74 1.07
CA TRP A 305 -9.71 -21.99 1.76
C TRP A 305 -9.36 -20.50 1.76
N LEU A 306 -10.39 -19.66 1.85
CA LEU A 306 -10.24 -18.21 1.96
C LEU A 306 -10.68 -17.75 3.34
N ILE A 307 -9.87 -16.89 3.96
CA ILE A 307 -10.06 -16.42 5.33
C ILE A 307 -9.94 -14.89 5.36
N LYS A 308 -10.73 -14.26 6.22
CA LYS A 308 -10.62 -12.84 6.55
C LYS A 308 -10.60 -12.63 8.07
N PRO A 309 -10.02 -11.52 8.57
CA PRO A 309 -10.21 -11.12 9.94
C PRO A 309 -11.69 -10.87 10.25
N LYS A 310 -12.15 -11.27 11.44
CA LYS A 310 -13.51 -11.02 11.91
C LYS A 310 -13.85 -9.53 11.96
N ASN A 311 -12.91 -8.71 12.38
CA ASN A 311 -13.05 -7.25 12.44
C ASN A 311 -12.89 -6.56 11.08
N TYR A 312 -12.45 -7.28 10.03
CA TYR A 312 -12.35 -6.70 8.68
C TYR A 312 -13.70 -6.73 7.96
N LYS A 313 -14.15 -5.54 7.57
CA LYS A 313 -15.28 -5.35 6.66
C LYS A 313 -14.72 -5.10 5.26
N VAL A 314 -15.10 -5.95 4.31
CA VAL A 314 -14.74 -5.76 2.91
C VAL A 314 -15.42 -4.47 2.43
N VAL A 315 -14.63 -3.53 1.93
CA VAL A 315 -15.11 -2.25 1.39
C VAL A 315 -15.11 -2.34 -0.13
N GLY A 316 -16.16 -1.82 -0.78
CA GLY A 316 -16.25 -1.81 -2.25
C GLY A 316 -16.90 -3.06 -2.86
N LYS A 317 -16.88 -3.15 -4.20
CA LYS A 317 -17.33 -4.35 -4.92
C LYS A 317 -16.21 -5.39 -4.88
N THR A 318 -16.54 -6.67 -4.65
CA THR A 318 -15.61 -7.82 -4.65
C THR A 318 -15.06 -8.17 -6.04
N HIS A 319 -14.91 -7.18 -6.94
CA HIS A 319 -14.33 -7.44 -8.24
C HIS A 319 -12.81 -7.47 -8.13
N LEU A 320 -12.25 -8.68 -8.14
CA LEU A 320 -10.81 -8.88 -8.18
C LEU A 320 -10.22 -8.29 -9.47
N PRO A 321 -9.12 -7.52 -9.39
CA PRO A 321 -8.45 -7.00 -10.58
C PRO A 321 -7.87 -8.14 -11.42
N ILE A 322 -7.84 -7.94 -12.74
CA ILE A 322 -7.19 -8.86 -13.67
C ILE A 322 -5.69 -8.61 -13.61
N ILE A 323 -4.91 -9.64 -13.31
CA ILE A 323 -3.44 -9.59 -13.24
C ILE A 323 -2.82 -10.85 -13.83
N SER A 324 -1.61 -10.72 -14.37
CA SER A 324 -0.78 -11.85 -14.79
C SER A 324 -0.08 -12.47 -13.59
N SER A 325 0.13 -13.78 -13.64
CA SER A 325 0.97 -14.50 -12.69
C SER A 325 2.43 -14.53 -13.16
N GLU A 326 3.37 -14.51 -12.23
CA GLU A 326 4.80 -14.74 -12.49
C GLU A 326 5.13 -16.23 -12.58
N GLY A 327 4.57 -17.04 -11.68
CA GLY A 327 4.78 -18.49 -11.64
C GLY A 327 3.56 -19.30 -12.07
N ALA A 328 3.69 -20.63 -11.99
CA ALA A 328 2.61 -21.60 -12.23
C ALA A 328 1.86 -21.94 -10.93
N GLU A 329 0.78 -22.72 -11.02
CA GLU A 329 0.09 -23.23 -9.83
C GLU A 329 1.03 -24.16 -9.05
N LEU A 330 1.10 -23.96 -7.73
CA LEU A 330 2.11 -24.58 -6.88
C LEU A 330 1.65 -25.89 -6.24
N SER A 331 2.60 -26.81 -6.08
CA SER A 331 2.52 -28.02 -5.28
C SER A 331 3.21 -27.88 -3.91
N TYR A 332 3.23 -28.95 -3.12
CA TYR A 332 3.94 -28.99 -1.84
C TYR A 332 5.44 -28.74 -2.02
N GLU A 333 6.05 -29.40 -3.00
CA GLU A 333 7.49 -29.32 -3.29
C GLU A 333 7.89 -27.91 -3.72
N ASP A 334 6.98 -27.13 -4.29
CA ASP A 334 7.24 -25.77 -4.76
C ASP A 334 7.19 -24.72 -3.65
N THR A 335 6.69 -25.11 -2.48
CA THR A 335 6.52 -24.25 -1.29
C THR A 335 7.33 -24.74 -0.10
N HIS A 336 7.83 -25.97 -0.14
CA HIS A 336 8.61 -26.60 0.93
C HIS A 336 9.95 -27.09 0.39
N SER A 337 11.00 -26.97 1.20
CA SER A 337 12.38 -27.35 0.83
C SER A 337 13.00 -28.25 1.87
#